data_AF-A0A6G2DG82-F1
#
_entry.id   AF-A0A6G2DG82-F1
#
_cell.length_a   1.000
_cell.length_b   1.000
_cell.length_c   1.000
_cell.angle_alpha   90.00
_cell.angle_beta   90.00
_cell.angle_gamma   90.00
#
_symmetry.space_group_name_H-M   'P 1'
#
loop_
_entity.id
_entity.type
_entity.pdbx_description
1 polymer ?
#
loop_
_entity_poly.entity_id
_entity_poly.type
_entity_poly.pdbx_seq_one_letter_code
_entity_poly.pdbx_strand_id
1 'polypeptide(L)'
;LGAEETGATRKFLGWDYDPFEVPEEVYSDFKTNVADRGQEAYDAWASLVSDYKVAYPEVASEIDAIVAGKFPVTITEKDFPVYE
;
A
#
# COMPACT_ATOMS: atom_id res chain seq x y z
N LEU A 1 -4.25 26.44 13.20
CA LEU A 1 -4.95 26.36 14.50
C LEU A 1 -3.92 26.58 15.60
N GLY A 2 -4.21 27.46 16.57
CA GLY A 2 -3.36 27.64 17.75
C GLY A 2 -3.67 26.60 18.83
N ALA A 3 -2.89 26.57 19.91
CA ALA A 3 -3.07 25.61 21.00
C ALA A 3 -4.48 25.68 21.65
N GLU A 4 -5.03 26.89 21.77
CA GLU A 4 -6.38 27.14 22.29
C GLU A 4 -7.46 26.52 21.40
N GLU A 5 -7.41 26.78 20.09
CA GLU A 5 -8.34 26.23 19.10
C GLU A 5 -8.27 24.70 19.03
N THR A 6 -7.06 24.13 19.10
CA THR A 6 -6.88 22.67 19.12
C THR A 6 -7.44 22.05 20.41
N GLY A 7 -7.29 22.73 21.55
CA GLY A 7 -7.87 22.29 22.82
C GLY A 7 -9.40 22.32 22.81
N ALA A 8 -10.00 23.39 22.30
CA ALA A 8 -11.44 23.50 22.14
C ALA A 8 -12.01 22.40 21.24
N THR A 9 -11.31 22.10 20.13
CA THR A 9 -11.69 21.03 19.20
C THR A 9 -11.63 19.66 19.85
N ARG A 10 -10.56 19.33 20.59
CA ARG A 10 -10.45 18.05 21.32
C ARG A 10 -11.60 17.86 22.30
N LYS A 11 -11.91 18.89 23.10
CA LYS A 11 -13.04 18.86 24.03
C LYS A 11 -14.38 18.65 23.31
N PHE A 12 -14.60 19.31 22.17
CA PHE A 12 -15.81 19.13 21.38
C PHE A 12 -15.95 17.71 20.82
N LEU A 13 -14.84 17.08 20.42
CA LEU A 13 -14.81 15.70 19.92
C LEU A 13 -14.88 14.64 21.04
N GLY A 14 -14.85 15.04 22.32
CA GLY A 14 -14.70 14.11 23.44
C GLY A 14 -13.36 13.39 23.44
N TRP A 15 -12.31 14.04 22.91
CA TRP A 15 -10.96 13.51 22.85
C TRP A 15 -10.17 13.99 24.07
N ASP A 16 -10.06 13.13 25.07
CA ASP A 16 -9.42 13.45 26.36
C ASP A 16 -7.91 13.16 26.39
N TYR A 17 -7.33 12.68 25.29
CA TYR A 17 -5.91 12.35 25.19
C TYR A 17 -5.04 13.56 24.84
N ASP A 18 -3.78 13.53 25.29
CA ASP A 18 -2.80 14.59 25.08
C ASP A 18 -2.40 14.74 23.61
N PRO A 19 -1.77 15.87 23.22
CA PRO A 19 -1.22 16.02 21.87
C PRO A 19 -0.29 14.86 21.50
N PHE A 20 -0.57 14.21 20.37
CA PHE A 20 0.15 13.03 19.87
C PHE A 20 0.00 11.76 20.70
N GLU A 21 -0.86 11.76 21.71
CA GLU A 21 -1.29 10.53 22.37
C GLU A 21 -2.31 9.83 21.47
N VAL A 22 -2.01 8.58 21.12
CA VAL A 22 -2.90 7.71 20.34
C VAL A 22 -3.26 6.54 21.25
N PRO A 23 -4.56 6.31 21.51
CA PRO A 23 -4.99 5.25 22.40
C PRO A 23 -4.63 3.85 21.88
N GLU A 24 -4.36 2.91 22.78
CA GLU A 24 -3.94 1.55 22.41
C GLU A 24 -5.01 0.82 21.59
N GLU A 25 -6.30 1.12 21.81
CA GLU A 25 -7.40 0.57 21.02
C GLU A 25 -7.32 0.97 19.55
N VAL A 26 -6.80 2.16 19.23
CA VAL A 26 -6.61 2.62 17.85
C VAL A 26 -5.49 1.81 17.20
N TYR A 27 -4.36 1.59 17.89
CA TYR A 27 -3.31 0.72 17.37
C TYR A 27 -3.78 -0.70 17.18
N SER A 28 -4.54 -1.23 18.13
CA SER A 28 -5.13 -2.58 18.07
C SER A 28 -6.07 -2.72 16.87
N ASP A 29 -6.94 -1.73 16.63
CA ASP A 29 -7.84 -1.73 15.48
C ASP A 29 -7.06 -1.74 14.15
N PHE A 30 -6.06 -0.87 14.00
CA PHE A 30 -5.22 -0.84 12.80
C PHE A 30 -4.39 -2.11 12.63
N LYS A 31 -3.89 -2.70 13.71
CA LYS A 31 -3.16 -3.96 13.69
C LYS A 31 -4.02 -5.06 13.09
N THR A 32 -5.24 -5.23 13.59
CA THR A 32 -6.15 -6.29 13.12
C THR A 32 -6.73 -5.98 11.74
N ASN A 33 -7.29 -4.80 11.53
CA ASN A 33 -8.11 -4.51 10.35
C ASN A 33 -7.30 -4.05 9.13
N VAL A 34 -6.05 -3.64 9.33
CA VAL A 34 -5.17 -3.16 8.27
C VAL A 34 -3.95 -4.04 8.13
N ALA A 35 -3.11 -4.13 9.17
CA ALA A 35 -1.82 -4.81 9.07
C ALA A 35 -1.98 -6.33 8.89
N ASP A 36 -2.74 -6.98 9.76
CA ASP A 36 -2.89 -8.44 9.75
C ASP A 36 -3.69 -8.90 8.53
N ARG A 37 -4.83 -8.27 8.26
CA ARG A 37 -5.59 -8.49 7.03
C ARG A 37 -4.74 -8.29 5.77
N GLY A 38 -3.89 -7.27 5.76
CA GLY A 38 -3.00 -6.98 4.64
C GLY A 38 -1.93 -8.05 4.44
N GLN A 39 -1.32 -8.51 5.53
CA GLN A 39 -0.33 -9.58 5.50
C GLN A 39 -0.93 -10.90 5.00
N GLU A 40 -2.10 -11.29 5.51
CA GLU A 40 -2.81 -12.50 5.07
C GLU A 40 -3.13 -12.45 3.56
N ALA A 41 -3.62 -11.30 3.07
CA ALA A 41 -3.91 -11.13 1.65
C ALA A 41 -2.64 -11.19 0.79
N TYR A 42 -1.54 -10.61 1.26
CA TYR A 42 -0.26 -10.66 0.57
C TYR A 42 0.31 -12.08 0.51
N ASP A 43 0.26 -12.83 1.62
CA ASP A 43 0.75 -14.22 1.68
C ASP A 43 -0.06 -15.14 0.76
N ALA A 44 -1.38 -14.95 0.71
CA ALA A 44 -2.25 -15.65 -0.23
C ALA A 44 -1.91 -15.33 -1.68
N TRP A 45 -1.68 -14.05 -2.01
CA TRP A 45 -1.26 -13.63 -3.35
C TRP A 45 0.12 -14.19 -3.73
N ALA A 46 1.08 -14.15 -2.82
CA ALA A 46 2.43 -14.67 -3.05
C ALA A 46 2.40 -16.18 -3.35
N SER A 47 1.57 -16.92 -2.60
CA SER A 47 1.36 -18.36 -2.83
C SER A 47 0.71 -18.62 -4.20
N LEU A 48 -0.34 -17.87 -4.55
CA LEU A 48 -0.99 -17.94 -5.86
C LEU A 48 -0.02 -17.67 -7.01
N VAL A 49 0.82 -16.64 -6.89
CA VAL A 49 1.84 -16.30 -7.89
C VAL A 49 2.89 -17.40 -8.01
N SER A 50 3.33 -17.98 -6.89
CA SER A 50 4.25 -19.12 -6.90
C SER A 50 3.66 -20.30 -7.67
N ASP A 51 2.42 -20.69 -7.36
CA ASP A 51 1.73 -21.80 -8.03
C ASP A 51 1.52 -21.51 -9.53
N TYR A 52 1.14 -20.28 -9.87
CA TYR A 52 1.01 -19.83 -11.26
C TYR A 52 2.32 -20.01 -12.04
N LYS A 53 3.46 -19.64 -11.46
CA LYS A 53 4.77 -19.77 -12.13
C LYS A 53 5.15 -21.23 -12.40
N VAL A 54 4.77 -22.15 -11.51
CA VAL A 54 4.98 -23.59 -11.74
C VAL A 54 4.06 -24.10 -12.85
N ALA A 55 2.79 -23.64 -12.87
CA ALA A 55 1.81 -24.06 -13.87
C ALA A 55 2.08 -23.48 -15.27
N TYR A 56 2.64 -22.29 -15.37
CA TYR A 56 2.85 -21.55 -16.62
C TYR A 56 4.30 -21.04 -16.77
N PRO A 57 5.28 -21.95 -16.91
CA PRO A 57 6.70 -21.60 -16.92
C PRO A 57 7.10 -20.69 -18.09
N GLU A 58 6.41 -20.74 -19.23
CA GLU A 58 6.68 -19.89 -20.40
C GLU A 58 6.45 -18.39 -20.15
N VAL A 59 5.52 -18.04 -19.27
CA VAL A 59 5.15 -16.64 -18.94
C VAL A 59 5.48 -16.26 -17.50
N ALA A 60 6.05 -17.18 -16.71
CA ALA A 60 6.44 -16.95 -15.32
C ALA A 60 7.38 -15.75 -15.15
N SER A 61 8.31 -15.58 -16.11
CA SER A 61 9.29 -14.49 -16.14
C SER A 61 8.66 -13.11 -16.36
N GLU A 62 7.48 -13.04 -16.98
CA GLU A 62 6.77 -11.78 -17.21
C GLU A 62 6.26 -11.18 -15.91
N ILE A 63 5.69 -12.00 -15.01
CA ILE A 63 5.24 -11.53 -13.69
C ILE A 63 6.42 -10.99 -12.87
N ASP A 64 7.57 -11.66 -12.90
CA ASP A 64 8.78 -11.18 -12.21
C ASP A 64 9.26 -9.84 -12.76
N ALA A 65 9.18 -9.66 -14.08
CA ALA A 65 9.53 -8.40 -14.72
C ALA A 65 8.55 -7.29 -14.30
N ILE A 66 7.23 -7.54 -14.33
CA ILE A 66 6.20 -6.59 -13.92
C ILE A 66 6.38 -6.16 -12.46
N VAL A 67 6.54 -7.12 -11.54
CA VAL A 67 6.71 -6.85 -10.10
C VAL A 67 8.01 -6.07 -9.85
N ALA A 68 9.07 -6.35 -10.60
CA ALA A 68 10.34 -5.62 -10.53
C ALA A 68 10.32 -4.26 -11.26
N GLY A 69 9.20 -3.87 -11.89
CA GLY A 69 9.13 -2.67 -12.73
C GLY A 69 10.06 -2.71 -13.95
N LYS A 70 10.43 -3.92 -14.41
CA LYS A 70 11.26 -4.14 -15.58
C LYS A 70 10.36 -4.35 -16.79
N PHE A 71 10.48 -3.47 -17.77
CA PHE A 71 9.75 -3.60 -19.01
C PHE A 71 10.69 -4.18 -20.08
N PRO A 72 10.19 -5.11 -20.92
CA PRO A 72 11.01 -5.71 -21.98
C PRO A 72 11.37 -4.72 -23.09
N VAL A 73 10.69 -3.56 -23.11
CA VAL A 73 10.86 -2.52 -24.13
C VAL A 73 11.17 -1.20 -23.44
N THR A 74 12.19 -0.52 -23.93
CA THR A 74 12.46 0.88 -23.59
C THR A 74 11.72 1.76 -24.58
N ILE A 75 10.76 2.55 -24.10
CA ILE A 75 10.09 3.59 -24.89
C ILE A 75 10.88 4.88 -24.77
N THR A 76 11.20 5.48 -25.91
CA THR A 76 11.94 6.73 -26.05
C THR A 76 11.09 7.76 -26.79
N GLU A 77 11.51 9.03 -26.79
CA GLU A 77 10.82 10.08 -27.55
C GLU A 77 10.69 9.76 -29.05
N LYS A 78 11.62 8.97 -29.62
CA LYS A 78 11.62 8.56 -31.02
C LYS A 78 10.50 7.57 -31.36
N ASP A 79 9.92 6.93 -30.35
CA ASP A 79 8.82 5.96 -30.51
C ASP A 79 7.45 6.65 -30.60
N PHE A 80 7.39 7.95 -30.33
CA PHE A 80 6.18 8.76 -30.42
C PHE A 80 6.14 9.57 -31.73
N PRO A 81 4.95 9.80 -32.31
CA PRO A 81 4.80 10.67 -33.47
C PRO A 81 5.19 12.11 -33.11
N VAL A 82 6.04 12.73 -33.93
CA VAL A 82 6.35 14.16 -33.86
C VAL A 82 5.30 14.90 -34.66
N TYR A 83 4.57 15.81 -34.00
CA TYR A 83 3.68 16.74 -34.67
C TYR A 83 4.41 18.08 -34.85
N GLU A 84 4.40 18.60 -36.07
CA GLU A 84 4.89 19.94 -36.44
C GLU A 84 3.92 21.04 -35.97
#